data_AF-A0A2I5YPG9-F1
#
_entry.id   AF-A0A2I5YPG9-F1
#
_cell.length_a   1.000
_cell.length_b   1.000
_cell.length_c   1.000
_cell.angle_alpha   90.00
_cell.angle_beta   90.00
_cell.angle_gamma   90.00
#
_symmetry.space_group_name_H-M   'P 1'
#
loop_
_entity.id
_entity.type
_entity.pdbx_description
1 polymer ?
#
loop_
_entity_poly.entity_id
_entity_poly.type
_entity_poly.pdbx_seq_one_letter_code
_entity_poly.pdbx_strand_id
1 'polypeptide(L)'
;GANPLDILMIQEAGTLPRTATPTGRHVQQGGTPIDEYEWNLGTLSRPDRVFIYYSRVDVGANRVNLAIVSRMQAEEVIVLPPPTTVSRPIIGIRNGNDAFFNIHALANGGTDVGA
;
A
#
# COMPACT_ATOMS: atom_id res chain seq x y z
N GLY A 1 4.35 -4.05 -21.08
CA GLY A 1 4.91 -5.41 -21.27
C GLY A 1 3.76 -6.40 -21.41
N ALA A 2 4.00 -7.55 -22.04
CA ALA A 2 2.94 -8.53 -22.34
C ALA A 2 2.41 -9.31 -21.12
N ASN A 3 2.95 -9.08 -19.91
CA ASN A 3 2.49 -9.71 -18.68
C ASN A 3 2.67 -8.73 -17.49
N PRO A 4 1.71 -7.82 -17.26
CA PRO A 4 1.79 -6.90 -16.14
C PRO A 4 1.53 -7.62 -14.82
N LEU A 5 2.17 -7.16 -13.73
CA LEU A 5 1.80 -7.58 -12.39
C LEU A 5 0.40 -7.04 -12.06
N ASP A 6 -0.46 -7.89 -11.48
CA ASP A 6 -1.79 -7.48 -11.03
C ASP A 6 -1.75 -6.77 -9.68
N ILE A 7 -0.84 -7.21 -8.81
CA ILE A 7 -0.61 -6.65 -7.48
C ILE A 7 0.89 -6.49 -7.27
N LEU A 8 1.31 -5.32 -6.79
CA LEU A 8 2.70 -4.99 -6.48
C LEU A 8 2.80 -4.41 -5.07
N MET A 9 3.63 -5.03 -4.24
CA MET A 9 3.97 -4.54 -2.90
C MET A 9 5.24 -3.69 -2.96
N ILE A 10 5.17 -2.47 -2.44
CA ILE A 10 6.29 -1.53 -2.40
C ILE A 10 6.59 -1.19 -0.95
N GLN A 11 7.82 -1.46 -0.52
CA GLN A 11 8.37 -0.96 0.73
C GLN A 11 9.20 0.29 0.47
N GLU A 12 9.30 1.17 1.48
CA GLU A 12 10.01 2.45 1.36
C GLU A 12 9.51 3.30 0.18
N ALA A 13 8.19 3.33 0.00
CA ALA A 13 7.54 3.88 -1.19
C ALA A 13 7.70 5.41 -1.37
N GLY A 14 8.46 6.09 -0.51
CA GLY A 14 8.78 7.52 -0.62
C GLY A 14 7.54 8.38 -0.81
N THR A 15 7.44 9.06 -1.96
CA THR A 15 6.27 9.86 -2.35
C THR A 15 5.62 9.24 -3.58
N LEU A 16 4.28 9.25 -3.62
CA LEU A 16 3.50 8.77 -4.75
C LEU A 16 3.81 9.54 -6.07
N PRO A 17 3.54 8.92 -7.24
CA PRO A 17 3.56 9.63 -8.51
C PRO A 17 2.68 10.88 -8.47
N ARG A 18 3.17 12.01 -9.01
CA ARG A 18 2.46 13.30 -8.98
C ARG A 18 1.12 13.31 -9.71
N THR A 19 0.91 12.33 -10.59
CA THR A 19 -0.31 12.16 -11.38
C THR A 19 -1.30 11.17 -10.76
N ALA A 20 -0.97 10.57 -9.61
CA ALA A 20 -1.94 9.78 -8.84
C ALA A 20 -2.95 10.73 -8.18
N THR A 21 -4.23 10.42 -8.32
CA THR A 21 -5.33 11.25 -7.82
C THR A 21 -6.08 10.53 -6.71
N PRO A 22 -6.35 11.19 -5.56
CA PRO A 22 -7.06 10.55 -4.47
C PRO A 22 -8.49 10.18 -4.90
N THR A 23 -8.95 8.98 -4.53
CA THR A 23 -10.33 8.55 -4.79
C THR A 23 -11.31 9.11 -3.73
N GLY A 24 -10.78 9.59 -2.61
CA GLY A 24 -11.54 10.03 -1.43
C GLY A 24 -11.78 8.91 -0.42
N ARG A 25 -11.45 7.65 -0.74
CA ARG A 25 -11.49 6.56 0.22
C ARG A 25 -10.29 6.67 1.18
N HIS A 26 -10.62 6.75 2.47
CA HIS A 26 -9.66 6.80 3.57
C HIS A 26 -10.01 5.71 4.59
N VAL A 27 -9.01 4.97 5.05
CA VAL A 27 -9.16 3.95 6.09
C VAL A 27 -8.17 4.25 7.21
N GLN A 28 -8.69 4.34 8.44
CA GLN A 28 -7.87 4.52 9.62
C GLN A 28 -8.21 3.44 10.64
N GLN A 29 -7.36 2.41 10.70
CA GLN A 29 -7.49 1.30 11.63
C GLN A 29 -6.20 1.23 12.47
N GLY A 30 -6.33 1.07 13.78
CA GLY A 30 -5.17 0.98 14.68
C GLY A 30 -4.24 2.21 14.63
N GLY A 31 -4.76 3.39 14.27
CA GLY A 31 -3.99 4.63 14.17
C GLY A 31 -3.13 4.78 12.91
N THR A 32 -3.10 3.78 12.02
CA THR A 32 -2.38 3.86 10.74
C THR A 32 -3.32 4.33 9.64
N PRO A 33 -3.07 5.48 9.01
CA PRO A 33 -3.87 5.95 7.88
C PRO A 33 -3.48 5.22 6.58
N ILE A 34 -4.49 4.89 5.79
CA ILE A 34 -4.38 4.43 4.40
C ILE A 34 -5.26 5.30 3.52
N ASP A 35 -4.64 5.92 2.52
CA ASP A 35 -5.32 6.67 1.48
C ASP A 35 -5.30 5.88 0.17
N GLU A 36 -6.44 5.86 -0.53
CA GLU A 36 -6.58 5.24 -1.85
C GLU A 36 -6.45 6.28 -2.96
N TYR A 37 -5.67 5.94 -3.99
CA TYR A 37 -5.47 6.76 -5.18
C TYR A 37 -5.75 5.94 -6.44
N GLU A 38 -6.22 6.60 -7.49
CA GLU A 38 -6.19 6.08 -8.86
C GLU A 38 -4.97 6.66 -9.57
N TRP A 39 -4.26 5.84 -10.34
CA TRP A 39 -3.14 6.26 -11.18
C TRP A 39 -3.30 5.70 -12.58
N ASN A 40 -3.41 6.60 -13.57
CA ASN A 40 -3.44 6.22 -14.98
C ASN A 40 -2.01 6.06 -15.51
N LEU A 41 -1.63 4.82 -15.84
CA LEU A 41 -0.37 4.46 -16.49
C LEU A 41 -0.39 4.67 -18.01
N GLY A 42 -1.60 4.79 -18.57
CA GLY A 42 -1.85 4.99 -19.99
C GLY A 42 -1.99 6.46 -20.37
N THR A 43 -2.69 6.70 -21.47
CA THR A 43 -3.03 8.06 -21.92
C THR A 43 -4.47 8.40 -21.53
N LEU A 44 -4.88 9.65 -21.77
CA LEU A 44 -6.29 10.05 -21.57
C LEU A 44 -7.25 9.31 -22.52
N SER A 45 -6.82 9.04 -23.76
CA SER A 45 -7.64 8.37 -24.78
C SER A 45 -7.63 6.84 -24.68
N ARG A 46 -6.62 6.27 -24.02
CA ARG A 46 -6.47 4.82 -23.76
C ARG A 46 -5.98 4.63 -22.33
N PRO A 47 -6.86 4.81 -21.33
CA PRO A 47 -6.47 4.71 -19.93
C PRO A 47 -6.09 3.28 -19.53
N ASP A 48 -5.09 3.15 -18.67
CA ASP A 48 -4.69 1.92 -17.97
C ASP A 48 -4.56 2.27 -16.49
N ARG A 49 -5.66 2.11 -15.74
CA ARG A 49 -5.78 2.61 -14.37
C ARG A 49 -5.40 1.53 -13.37
N VAL A 50 -4.64 1.92 -12.35
CA VAL A 50 -4.34 1.12 -11.18
C VAL A 50 -4.76 1.88 -9.92
N PHE A 51 -5.01 1.14 -8.85
CA PHE A 51 -5.29 1.67 -7.53
C PHE A 51 -4.03 1.58 -6.68
N ILE A 52 -3.77 2.61 -5.88
CA ILE A 52 -2.66 2.66 -4.93
C ILE A 52 -3.23 2.81 -3.53
N TYR A 53 -2.93 1.87 -2.65
CA TYR A 53 -3.22 1.93 -1.23
C TYR A 53 -1.94 2.35 -0.51
N TYR A 54 -1.92 3.58 -0.01
CA TYR A 54 -0.70 4.20 0.46
C TYR A 54 -0.79 4.54 1.95
N SER A 55 0.19 4.05 2.70
CA SER A 55 0.36 4.38 4.11
C SER A 55 1.57 5.27 4.32
N ARG A 56 1.32 6.47 4.84
CA ARG A 56 2.38 7.38 5.27
C ARG A 56 2.78 7.08 6.72
N VAL A 57 3.53 6.01 6.91
CA VAL A 57 3.93 5.52 8.24
C VAL A 57 4.98 6.43 8.89
N ASP A 58 5.92 6.96 8.09
CA ASP A 58 6.96 7.85 8.59
C ASP A 58 6.59 9.32 8.37
N VAL A 59 5.98 9.94 9.40
CA VAL A 59 5.61 11.35 9.40
C VAL A 59 6.80 12.31 9.52
N GLY A 60 7.99 11.80 9.84
CA GLY A 60 9.22 12.57 10.01
C GLY A 60 10.05 12.66 8.73
N ALA A 61 10.78 11.60 8.41
CA ALA A 61 11.73 11.58 7.28
C ALA A 61 11.06 11.21 5.95
N ASN A 62 9.81 10.73 5.96
CA ASN A 62 9.02 10.30 4.81
C ASN A 62 9.70 9.22 3.94
N ARG A 63 10.46 8.32 4.56
CA ARG A 63 11.20 7.27 3.82
C ARG A 63 10.57 5.90 3.95
N VAL A 64 9.89 5.63 5.06
CA VAL A 64 9.46 4.28 5.42
C VAL A 64 7.97 4.04 5.15
N ASN A 65 7.47 4.62 4.07
CA ASN A 65 6.08 4.48 3.65
C ASN A 65 5.84 3.14 2.98
N LEU A 66 4.61 2.63 3.08
CA LEU A 66 4.20 1.37 2.46
C LEU A 66 3.16 1.66 1.37
N ALA A 67 3.23 0.94 0.25
CA ALA A 67 2.22 1.02 -0.79
C ALA A 67 1.86 -0.36 -1.34
N ILE A 68 0.59 -0.53 -1.70
CA ILE A 68 0.11 -1.65 -2.51
C ILE A 68 -0.48 -1.07 -3.79
N VAL A 69 0.03 -1.48 -4.95
CA VAL A 69 -0.54 -1.13 -6.26
C VAL A 69 -1.34 -2.33 -6.75
N SER A 70 -2.58 -2.10 -7.20
CA SER A 70 -3.49 -3.15 -7.67
C SER A 70 -4.19 -2.74 -8.96
N ARG A 71 -4.40 -3.67 -9.89
CA ARG A 71 -5.23 -3.46 -11.08
C ARG A 71 -6.73 -3.43 -10.78
N MET A 72 -7.14 -3.95 -9.63
CA MET A 72 -8.53 -3.94 -9.18
C MET A 72 -8.66 -3.08 -7.92
N GLN A 73 -9.77 -2.35 -7.81
CA GLN A 73 -10.09 -1.67 -6.56
C GLN A 73 -10.34 -2.73 -5.49
N ALA A 74 -9.69 -2.62 -4.34
CA ALA A 74 -9.87 -3.50 -3.20
C ALA A 74 -11.30 -3.40 -2.66
N GLU A 75 -11.90 -4.53 -2.33
CA GLU A 75 -13.19 -4.52 -1.62
C GLU A 75 -12.97 -4.08 -0.17
N GLU A 76 -11.89 -4.55 0.44
CA GLU A 76 -11.51 -4.23 1.82
C GLU A 76 -10.02 -3.86 1.90
N VAL A 77 -9.72 -2.89 2.77
CA VAL A 77 -8.37 -2.54 3.19
C VAL A 77 -8.21 -3.01 4.63
N ILE A 78 -7.15 -3.78 4.88
CA ILE A 78 -6.86 -4.40 6.16
C ILE A 78 -5.62 -3.75 6.73
N VAL A 79 -5.68 -3.37 8.00
CA VAL A 79 -4.49 -2.92 8.75
C VAL A 79 -4.37 -3.78 9.99
N LEU A 80 -3.24 -4.48 10.13
CA LEU A 80 -2.90 -5.14 11.37
C LEU A 80 -1.92 -4.26 12.14
N PRO A 81 -2.13 -4.09 13.46
CA PRO A 81 -1.26 -3.26 14.28
C PRO A 81 0.18 -3.80 14.25
N PRO A 82 1.18 -2.92 14.44
CA PRO A 82 2.56 -3.36 14.48
C PRO A 82 2.76 -4.34 15.64
N PRO A 83 3.52 -5.44 15.44
CA PRO A 83 3.75 -6.45 16.48
C PRO A 83 4.61 -5.92 17.64
N THR A 84 5.33 -4.80 17.45
CA THR A 84 6.06 -4.09 18.51
C THR A 84 5.89 -2.58 18.37
N THR A 85 6.31 -1.81 19.38
CA THR A 85 6.23 -0.33 19.38
C THR A 85 7.13 0.35 18.35
N VAL A 86 8.17 -0.34 17.85
CA VAL A 86 9.11 0.18 16.85
C VAL A 86 8.85 -0.40 15.45
N SER A 87 7.97 -1.40 15.37
CA SER A 87 7.63 -2.09 14.13
C SER A 87 6.68 -1.26 13.28
N ARG A 88 6.66 -1.57 11.98
CA ARG A 88 5.70 -0.99 11.03
C ARG A 88 4.40 -1.76 11.06
N PRO A 89 3.26 -1.11 10.79
CA PRO A 89 2.00 -1.81 10.60
C PRO A 89 2.09 -2.74 9.39
N ILE A 90 1.29 -3.80 9.41
CA ILE A 90 1.07 -4.64 8.23
C ILE A 90 -0.16 -4.09 7.52
N ILE A 91 -0.03 -3.78 6.25
CA ILE A 91 -1.14 -3.29 5.43
C ILE A 91 -1.52 -4.35 4.41
N GLY A 92 -2.79 -4.46 4.08
CA GLY A 92 -3.28 -5.41 3.11
C GLY A 92 -4.52 -4.96 2.37
N ILE A 93 -4.80 -5.65 1.28
CA ILE A 93 -6.04 -5.50 0.52
C ILE A 93 -6.67 -6.87 0.33
N ARG A 94 -8.00 -6.90 0.26
CA ARG A 94 -8.78 -8.11 -0.05
C ARG A 94 -9.72 -7.86 -1.21
N ASN A 95 -9.77 -8.83 -2.11
CA ASN A 95 -10.73 -8.93 -3.20
C ASN A 95 -11.32 -10.34 -3.20
N GLY A 96 -12.62 -10.47 -2.98
CA GLY A 96 -13.24 -11.77 -2.78
C GLY A 96 -12.60 -12.52 -1.61
N ASN A 97 -12.07 -13.72 -1.89
CA ASN A 97 -11.50 -14.62 -0.89
C ASN A 97 -9.97 -14.53 -0.77
N ASP A 98 -9.34 -13.64 -1.53
CA ASP A 98 -7.88 -13.50 -1.57
C ASP A 98 -7.45 -12.21 -0.88
N ALA A 99 -6.52 -12.34 0.06
CA ALA A 99 -5.94 -11.22 0.78
C ALA A 99 -4.42 -11.15 0.53
N PHE A 100 -3.93 -9.95 0.25
CA PHE A 100 -2.54 -9.70 -0.07
C PHE A 100 -1.97 -8.66 0.90
N PHE A 101 -0.85 -8.98 1.54
CA PHE A 101 -0.26 -8.15 2.59
C PHE A 101 1.13 -7.63 2.18
N ASN A 102 1.43 -6.41 2.62
CA ASN A 102 2.73 -5.78 2.50
C ASN A 102 3.32 -5.59 3.91
N ILE A 103 4.50 -6.18 4.12
CA ILE A 103 5.22 -6.19 5.38
C ILE A 103 6.63 -5.65 5.12
N HIS A 104 7.10 -4.79 6.02
CA HIS A 104 8.49 -4.35 6.02
C HIS A 104 9.08 -4.55 7.42
N ALA A 105 9.75 -5.69 7.61
CA ALA A 105 10.35 -6.06 8.89
C ALA A 105 11.55 -5.19 9.25
N LEU A 106 11.83 -5.03 10.55
CA LEU A 106 13.02 -4.31 11.04
C LEU A 106 14.31 -4.87 10.44
N ALA A 107 15.20 -3.98 9.98
CA ALA A 107 16.45 -4.36 9.32
C ALA A 107 17.40 -5.18 10.21
N ASN A 108 17.22 -5.14 11.54
CA ASN A 108 18.03 -5.89 12.50
C ASN A 108 17.51 -7.32 12.77
N GLY A 109 16.55 -7.82 11.99
CA GLY A 109 16.01 -9.17 12.18
C GLY A 109 15.13 -9.32 13.43
N GLY A 110 14.51 -8.24 13.89
CA GLY A 110 13.59 -8.25 15.03
C GLY A 110 12.33 -9.08 14.78
N THR A 111 11.45 -9.17 15.78
CA THR A 111 10.23 -10.02 15.85
C THR A 111 9.24 -9.92 14.67
N ASP A 112 9.45 -8.99 13.73
CA ASP A 112 8.66 -8.82 12.51
C ASP A 112 8.99 -9.85 11.41
N VAL A 113 10.04 -10.66 11.58
CA VAL A 113 10.54 -11.64 10.58
C VAL A 113 9.98 -13.07 10.74
N GLY A 114 9.00 -13.28 11.63
CA GLY A 114 8.37 -14.59 11.83
C GLY A 114 6.93 -14.60 11.33
N ALA A 115 6.65 -15.38 10.29
CA ALA A 115 5.31 -15.84 9.92
C ALA A 115 5.11 -17.27 10.42
#